data_AF-A0A2J0LKB3-F1
#
_entry.id   AF-A0A2J0LKB3-F1
#
_cell.length_a   1.000
_cell.length_b   1.000
_cell.length_c   1.000
_cell.angle_alpha   90.00
_cell.angle_beta   90.00
_cell.angle_gamma   90.00
#
_symmetry.space_group_name_H-M   'P 1'
#
loop_
_entity.id
_entity.type
_entity.pdbx_description
1 polymer ?
#
loop_
_entity_poly.entity_id
_entity_poly.type
_entity_poly.pdbx_seq_one_letter_code
_entity_poly.pdbx_strand_id
1 'polypeptide(L)'
;MTVSVISVINVKPPPCFPCGDSYGYGDVDQDGYVSSKDQNLISQYIAGTAILTPAQKERADVNNDDNINVLDISTIGNFLAGTITTFPVCNRTLRISPTSYTLRVGEATGFKAYYDPDGSGPQAEQNVTCASPRPSWSSDDPGIAVYQFTECL
;
A
#
# COMPACT_ATOMS: atom_id res chain seq x y z
N MET A 1 26.67 -20.58 -36.18
CA MET A 1 25.52 -20.85 -35.32
C MET A 1 25.60 -19.84 -34.18
N THR A 2 24.91 -18.72 -34.28
CA THR A 2 24.95 -17.66 -33.26
C THR A 2 24.05 -18.07 -32.10
N VAL A 3 24.63 -18.24 -30.91
CA VAL A 3 23.86 -18.39 -29.68
C VAL A 3 23.38 -16.99 -29.31
N SER A 4 22.10 -16.73 -29.54
CA SER A 4 21.43 -15.59 -28.92
C SER A 4 21.38 -15.86 -27.43
N VAL A 5 22.20 -15.14 -26.65
CA VAL A 5 21.97 -15.01 -25.21
C VAL A 5 20.63 -14.31 -25.03
N ILE A 6 19.59 -15.07 -24.74
CA ILE A 6 18.37 -14.51 -24.14
C ILE A 6 18.85 -13.99 -22.79
N SER A 7 19.11 -12.69 -22.70
CA SER A 7 19.32 -12.03 -21.43
C SER A 7 18.06 -12.31 -20.62
N VAL A 8 18.16 -13.17 -19.61
CA VAL A 8 17.08 -13.40 -18.65
C VAL A 8 16.99 -12.12 -17.85
N ILE A 9 16.27 -11.12 -18.37
CA ILE A 9 15.97 -9.91 -17.65
C ILE A 9 15.18 -10.36 -16.41
N ASN A 10 15.76 -10.18 -15.22
CA ASN A 10 15.09 -10.50 -13.97
C ASN A 10 14.04 -9.40 -13.73
N VAL A 11 12.87 -9.61 -14.33
CA VAL A 11 11.72 -8.72 -14.26
C VAL A 11 10.58 -9.43 -13.55
N LYS A 12 9.81 -8.69 -12.76
CA LYS A 12 8.63 -9.18 -12.07
C LYS A 12 7.47 -8.23 -12.27
N PRO A 13 6.23 -8.71 -12.40
CA PRO A 13 5.07 -7.82 -12.37
C PRO A 13 5.01 -7.10 -11.01
N PRO A 14 4.53 -5.84 -10.96
CA PRO A 14 4.36 -5.13 -9.70
C PRO A 14 3.44 -5.87 -8.72
N PRO A 15 3.77 -5.92 -7.42
CA PRO A 15 2.99 -6.67 -6.43
C PRO A 15 1.69 -5.98 -6.00
N CYS A 16 1.67 -4.64 -6.07
CA CYS A 16 0.49 -3.83 -5.77
C CYS A 16 0.49 -2.56 -6.63
N PHE A 17 -0.69 -1.96 -6.79
CA PHE A 17 -0.88 -0.78 -7.63
C PHE A 17 -1.27 0.41 -6.76
N PRO A 18 -0.62 1.57 -6.94
CA PRO A 18 -1.18 2.83 -6.51
C PRO A 18 -2.47 3.14 -7.27
N CYS A 19 -3.16 4.11 -6.74
CA CYS A 19 -4.59 4.18 -6.78
C CYS A 19 -5.09 4.90 -8.02
N GLY A 20 -5.73 4.18 -8.94
CA GLY A 20 -6.08 4.77 -10.23
C GLY A 20 -4.88 4.98 -11.15
N ASP A 21 -3.71 4.43 -10.79
CA ASP A 21 -2.56 4.32 -11.70
C ASP A 21 -2.64 2.98 -12.45
N SER A 22 -2.14 2.97 -13.69
CA SER A 22 -2.02 1.75 -14.50
C SER A 22 -0.72 0.99 -14.21
N TYR A 23 0.18 1.59 -13.42
CA TYR A 23 1.51 1.10 -13.11
C TYR A 23 1.68 0.91 -11.62
N GLY A 24 2.33 -0.19 -11.21
CA GLY A 24 2.41 -0.57 -9.80
C GLY A 24 3.63 -0.04 -9.06
N TYR A 25 3.64 -0.16 -7.74
CA TYR A 25 4.80 0.19 -6.93
C TYR A 25 6.02 -0.62 -7.41
N GLY A 26 7.19 0.04 -7.44
CA GLY A 26 8.43 -0.51 -7.98
C GLY A 26 8.60 -0.40 -9.51
N ASP A 27 7.56 -0.12 -10.28
CA ASP A 27 7.62 0.16 -11.73
C ASP A 27 7.71 1.68 -11.95
N VAL A 28 8.93 2.19 -11.85
CA VAL A 28 9.22 3.63 -11.88
C VAL A 28 9.28 4.13 -13.32
N ASP A 29 9.74 3.32 -14.28
CA ASP A 29 9.82 3.70 -15.69
C ASP A 29 8.53 3.47 -16.50
N GLN A 30 7.50 2.86 -15.89
CA GLN A 30 6.18 2.61 -16.48
C GLN A 30 6.22 1.60 -17.64
N ASP A 31 7.17 0.66 -17.61
CA ASP A 31 7.24 -0.41 -18.62
C ASP A 31 6.37 -1.64 -18.28
N GLY A 32 5.67 -1.60 -17.15
CA GLY A 32 4.76 -2.64 -16.67
C GLY A 32 5.46 -3.71 -15.82
N TYR A 33 6.77 -3.58 -15.60
CA TYR A 33 7.55 -4.53 -14.84
C TYR A 33 8.45 -3.81 -13.83
N VAL A 34 8.63 -4.44 -12.67
CA VAL A 34 9.69 -4.10 -11.74
C VAL A 34 10.97 -4.76 -12.23
N SER A 35 12.04 -3.98 -12.37
CA SER A 35 13.31 -4.40 -12.96
C SER A 35 14.51 -3.62 -12.40
N SER A 36 15.70 -3.99 -12.86
CA SER A 36 16.91 -3.20 -12.57
C SER A 36 16.90 -1.81 -13.21
N LYS A 37 16.06 -1.55 -14.22
CA LYS A 37 15.94 -0.20 -14.81
C LYS A 37 15.30 0.76 -13.81
N ASP A 38 14.32 0.31 -13.06
CA ASP A 38 13.67 1.08 -11.99
C ASP A 38 14.66 1.46 -10.91
N GLN A 39 15.47 0.49 -10.47
CA GLN A 39 16.58 0.73 -9.52
C GLN A 39 17.58 1.77 -10.05
N ASN A 40 17.92 1.70 -11.34
CA ASN A 40 18.83 2.67 -11.97
C ASN A 40 18.19 4.06 -12.04
N LEU A 41 16.90 4.15 -12.34
CA LEU A 41 16.17 5.41 -12.40
C LEU A 41 16.07 6.08 -11.02
N ILE A 42 15.82 5.29 -9.95
CA ILE A 42 15.89 5.77 -8.56
C ILE A 42 17.32 6.21 -8.22
N SER A 43 18.33 5.44 -8.61
CA SER A 43 19.75 5.81 -8.38
C SER A 43 20.11 7.13 -9.04
N GLN A 44 19.64 7.37 -10.27
CA GLN A 44 19.84 8.64 -10.99
C GLN A 44 19.10 9.80 -10.32
N TYR A 45 17.91 9.56 -9.77
CA TYR A 45 17.19 10.56 -8.97
C TYR A 45 17.96 10.94 -7.71
N ILE A 46 18.45 9.96 -6.95
CA ILE A 46 19.27 10.19 -5.75
C ILE A 46 20.56 10.95 -6.09
N ALA A 47 21.19 10.63 -7.23
CA ALA A 47 22.37 11.32 -7.73
C ALA A 47 22.09 12.73 -8.30
N GLY A 48 20.82 13.14 -8.41
CA GLY A 48 20.41 14.42 -8.99
C GLY A 48 20.58 14.50 -10.51
N THR A 49 20.79 13.37 -11.20
CA THR A 49 20.95 13.30 -12.65
C THR A 49 19.64 13.06 -13.40
N ALA A 50 18.58 12.69 -12.69
CA ALA A 50 17.23 12.55 -13.22
C ALA A 50 16.20 13.26 -12.31
N ILE A 51 15.09 13.72 -12.90
CA ILE A 51 13.95 14.29 -12.18
C ILE A 51 12.78 13.34 -12.35
N LEU A 52 12.26 12.83 -11.24
CA LEU A 52 11.06 11.99 -11.24
C LEU A 52 9.80 12.85 -11.19
N THR A 53 8.79 12.45 -11.96
CA THR A 53 7.43 13.00 -11.82
C THR A 53 6.81 12.63 -10.47
N PRO A 54 5.76 13.33 -10.00
CA PRO A 54 5.08 12.97 -8.74
C PRO A 54 4.63 11.50 -8.69
N ALA A 55 4.04 10.98 -9.77
CA ALA A 55 3.60 9.59 -9.83
C ALA A 55 4.78 8.59 -9.85
N GLN A 56 5.94 8.98 -10.38
CA GLN A 56 7.14 8.14 -10.32
C GLN A 56 7.76 8.14 -8.94
N LYS A 57 7.70 9.27 -8.23
CA LYS A 57 8.15 9.38 -6.84
C LYS A 57 7.36 8.47 -5.92
N GLU A 58 6.03 8.49 -6.08
CA GLU A 58 5.13 7.60 -5.37
C GLU A 58 5.46 6.12 -5.61
N ARG A 59 5.63 5.69 -6.87
CA ARG A 59 5.98 4.29 -7.17
C ARG A 59 7.40 3.91 -6.74
N ALA A 60 8.29 4.87 -6.59
CA ALA A 60 9.67 4.65 -6.15
C ALA A 60 9.81 4.45 -4.64
N ASP A 61 8.93 5.06 -3.83
CA ASP A 61 8.88 4.89 -2.37
C ASP A 61 8.17 3.57 -2.03
N VAL A 62 8.93 2.47 -2.08
CA VAL A 62 8.39 1.12 -1.90
C VAL A 62 8.38 0.70 -0.43
N ASN A 63 9.17 1.36 0.42
CA ASN A 63 9.20 1.09 1.85
C ASN A 63 8.23 1.98 2.66
N ASN A 64 7.62 2.98 2.02
CA ASN A 64 6.67 3.92 2.59
C ASN A 64 7.23 4.70 3.78
N ASP A 65 8.40 5.31 3.59
CA ASP A 65 9.00 6.19 4.59
C ASP A 65 9.02 7.68 4.16
N ASP A 66 8.31 8.02 3.08
CA ASP A 66 8.25 9.33 2.43
C ASP A 66 9.60 9.82 1.86
N ASN A 67 10.65 8.98 1.84
CA ASN A 67 11.99 9.33 1.40
C ASN A 67 12.51 8.36 0.33
N ILE A 68 12.52 8.80 -0.93
CA ILE A 68 13.12 8.01 -2.02
C ILE A 68 14.64 7.97 -1.86
N ASN A 69 15.17 6.82 -1.45
CA ASN A 69 16.57 6.64 -1.12
C ASN A 69 17.11 5.22 -1.42
N VAL A 70 18.29 4.89 -0.92
CA VAL A 70 18.96 3.60 -1.18
C VAL A 70 18.17 2.42 -0.59
N LEU A 71 17.36 2.66 0.45
CA LEU A 71 16.48 1.65 1.05
C LEU A 71 15.43 1.15 0.05
N ASP A 72 14.89 2.02 -0.80
CA ASP A 72 13.96 1.64 -1.87
C ASP A 72 14.63 0.75 -2.91
N ILE A 73 15.83 1.13 -3.34
CA ILE A 73 16.65 0.35 -4.28
C ILE A 73 16.90 -1.05 -3.70
N SER A 74 17.28 -1.13 -2.42
CA SER A 74 17.49 -2.41 -1.73
C SER A 74 16.21 -3.22 -1.62
N THR A 75 15.08 -2.58 -1.40
CA THR A 75 13.77 -3.22 -1.27
C THR A 75 13.32 -3.81 -2.61
N ILE A 76 13.48 -3.08 -3.72
CA ILE A 76 13.28 -3.60 -5.08
C ILE A 76 14.24 -4.77 -5.35
N GLY A 77 15.51 -4.66 -4.94
CA GLY A 77 16.49 -5.74 -5.08
C GLY A 77 16.07 -7.02 -4.37
N ASN A 78 15.55 -6.91 -3.14
CA ASN A 78 15.00 -8.04 -2.38
C ASN A 78 13.79 -8.66 -3.08
N PHE A 79 12.91 -7.84 -3.66
CA PHE A 79 11.76 -8.31 -4.42
C PHE A 79 12.19 -9.06 -5.69
N LEU A 80 13.13 -8.52 -6.46
CA LEU A 80 13.70 -9.17 -7.65
C LEU A 80 14.46 -10.46 -7.30
N ALA A 81 15.14 -10.53 -6.15
CA ALA A 81 15.76 -11.74 -5.64
C ALA A 81 14.74 -12.78 -5.12
N GLY A 82 13.50 -12.37 -4.85
CA GLY A 82 12.46 -13.23 -4.28
C GLY A 82 12.56 -13.42 -2.77
N THR A 83 13.39 -12.64 -2.08
CA THR A 83 13.50 -12.62 -0.62
C THR A 83 12.24 -12.02 0.01
N ILE A 84 11.58 -11.11 -0.70
CA ILE A 84 10.23 -10.61 -0.39
C ILE A 84 9.33 -10.84 -1.61
N THR A 85 8.04 -11.06 -1.36
CA THR A 85 7.03 -11.27 -2.41
C THR A 85 6.11 -10.07 -2.62
N THR A 86 6.21 -9.06 -1.76
CA THR A 86 5.44 -7.80 -1.82
C THR A 86 6.25 -6.68 -1.18
N PHE A 87 5.91 -5.43 -1.48
CA PHE A 87 6.54 -4.26 -0.88
C PHE A 87 5.88 -3.86 0.44
N PRO A 88 6.64 -3.25 1.39
CA PRO A 88 6.06 -2.71 2.62
C PRO A 88 4.92 -1.71 2.38
N VAL A 89 5.02 -0.88 1.33
CA VAL A 89 3.94 0.05 0.95
C VAL A 89 2.62 -0.66 0.62
N CYS A 90 2.67 -1.92 0.17
CA CYS A 90 1.49 -2.73 -0.13
C CYS A 90 0.76 -3.27 1.12
N ASN A 91 1.20 -2.91 2.34
CA ASN A 91 0.60 -3.44 3.56
C ASN A 91 -0.78 -2.81 3.80
N ARG A 92 -1.82 -3.63 3.66
CA ARG A 92 -3.21 -3.25 3.98
C ARG A 92 -3.34 -2.73 5.41
N THR A 93 -4.06 -1.62 5.56
CA THR A 93 -4.30 -1.01 6.86
C THR A 93 -5.79 -1.05 7.22
N LEU A 94 -6.10 -1.38 8.48
CA LEU A 94 -7.44 -1.28 9.05
C LEU A 94 -7.40 -0.33 10.24
N ARG A 95 -8.17 0.76 10.19
CA ARG A 95 -8.26 1.75 11.26
C ARG A 95 -9.70 1.90 11.73
N ILE A 96 -9.87 2.11 13.04
CA ILE A 96 -11.14 2.48 13.65
C ILE A 96 -11.09 3.94 14.10
N SER A 97 -12.14 4.71 13.82
CA SER A 97 -12.26 6.11 14.24
C SER A 97 -13.62 6.39 14.89
N PRO A 98 -13.69 6.99 16.10
CA PRO A 98 -12.54 7.30 16.97
C PRO A 98 -11.87 6.02 17.51
N THR A 99 -10.65 6.11 18.04
CA THR A 99 -9.98 4.92 18.64
C THR A 99 -10.47 4.60 20.05
N SER A 100 -11.16 5.54 20.70
CA SER A 100 -11.80 5.37 22.01
C SER A 100 -12.90 6.41 22.23
N TYR A 101 -13.82 6.13 23.15
CA TYR A 101 -14.87 7.06 23.55
C TYR A 101 -15.30 6.77 25.00
N THR A 102 -15.66 7.80 25.77
CA THR A 102 -16.22 7.65 27.13
C THR A 102 -17.72 7.91 27.09
N LEU A 103 -18.53 6.91 27.44
CA LEU A 103 -20.00 6.99 27.47
C LEU A 103 -20.53 7.09 28.90
N ARG A 104 -21.66 7.76 29.07
CA ARG A 104 -22.52 7.65 30.27
C ARG A 104 -23.58 6.57 30.05
N VAL A 105 -24.15 6.09 31.15
CA VAL A 105 -25.25 5.11 31.10
C VAL A 105 -26.42 5.69 30.29
N GLY A 106 -26.82 4.98 29.23
CA GLY A 106 -27.89 5.39 28.32
C GLY A 106 -27.44 6.16 27.08
N GLU A 107 -26.15 6.48 26.94
CA GLU A 107 -25.59 7.11 25.73
C GLU A 107 -25.14 6.07 24.70
N ALA A 108 -25.13 6.48 23.43
CA ALA A 108 -24.59 5.69 22.32
C ALA A 108 -23.62 6.54 21.49
N THR A 109 -22.61 5.88 20.90
CA THR A 109 -21.66 6.50 19.98
C THR A 109 -21.40 5.58 18.79
N GLY A 110 -20.91 6.16 17.69
CA GLY A 110 -20.61 5.43 16.46
C GLY A 110 -19.11 5.33 16.22
N PHE A 111 -18.64 4.11 15.92
CA PHE A 111 -17.31 3.86 15.40
C PHE A 111 -17.39 3.63 13.89
N LYS A 112 -16.40 4.13 13.17
CA LYS A 112 -16.23 3.87 11.74
C LYS A 112 -15.00 3.01 11.51
N ALA A 113 -15.16 1.94 10.74
CA ALA A 113 -14.05 1.15 10.24
C ALA A 113 -13.64 1.67 8.86
N TYR A 114 -12.34 1.77 8.71
CA TYR A 114 -11.68 2.32 7.56
C TYR A 114 -10.64 1.33 7.08
N TYR A 115 -10.73 0.90 5.82
CA TYR A 115 -9.83 -0.08 5.23
C TYR A 115 -9.12 0.53 4.05
N ASP A 116 -7.80 0.34 4.06
CA ASP A 116 -6.93 0.67 2.95
C ASP A 116 -6.48 -0.64 2.28
N PRO A 117 -6.98 -0.95 1.07
CA PRO A 117 -6.64 -2.17 0.35
C PRO A 117 -5.22 -2.23 -0.19
N ASP A 118 -4.58 -1.09 -0.42
CA ASP A 118 -3.23 -0.99 -0.98
C ASP A 118 -2.22 -0.36 -0.03
N GLY A 119 -2.67 0.16 1.12
CA GLY A 119 -1.86 0.38 2.30
C GLY A 119 -1.65 1.85 2.60
N SER A 120 -0.59 2.43 2.04
CA SER A 120 -0.18 3.80 2.28
C SER A 120 0.15 4.45 0.93
N GLY A 121 -0.87 4.52 0.08
CA GLY A 121 -0.87 5.30 -1.14
C GLY A 121 -1.86 6.48 -1.04
N PRO A 122 -2.02 7.25 -2.11
CA PRO A 122 -3.02 8.32 -2.21
C PRO A 122 -4.45 7.79 -2.39
N GLN A 123 -4.72 6.48 -2.26
CA GLN A 123 -6.11 6.03 -2.14
C GLN A 123 -6.67 6.62 -0.85
N ALA A 124 -7.86 7.20 -0.97
CA ALA A 124 -8.62 7.51 0.20
C ALA A 124 -8.98 6.21 0.89
N GLU A 125 -8.43 6.03 2.09
CA GLU A 125 -8.92 5.16 3.14
C GLU A 125 -10.46 4.96 3.01
N GLN A 126 -10.90 3.74 2.72
CA GLN A 126 -12.30 3.48 2.40
C GLN A 126 -13.10 3.25 3.68
N ASN A 127 -14.23 3.95 3.84
CA ASN A 127 -15.15 3.66 4.93
C ASN A 127 -15.83 2.31 4.67
N VAL A 128 -15.38 1.28 5.38
CA VAL A 128 -15.89 -0.08 5.29
C VAL A 128 -16.78 -0.47 6.47
N THR A 129 -17.17 0.48 7.34
CA THR A 129 -18.10 0.26 8.47
C THR A 129 -19.32 -0.56 8.07
N CYS A 130 -19.74 -0.39 6.81
CA CYS A 130 -20.95 -0.94 6.22
C CYS A 130 -20.70 -1.72 4.93
N ALA A 131 -19.46 -2.14 4.64
CA ALA A 131 -19.12 -2.88 3.43
C ALA A 131 -19.90 -4.20 3.32
N SER A 132 -19.94 -4.79 2.12
CA SER A 132 -20.53 -6.11 1.89
C SER A 132 -19.44 -7.08 1.44
N PRO A 133 -19.23 -8.23 2.11
CA PRO A 133 -19.96 -8.70 3.30
C PRO A 133 -19.73 -7.80 4.53
N ARG A 134 -20.73 -7.77 5.43
CA ARG A 134 -20.72 -6.87 6.59
C ARG A 134 -19.55 -7.18 7.53
N PRO A 135 -18.82 -6.17 8.03
CA PRO A 135 -17.85 -6.38 9.09
C PRO A 135 -18.55 -6.87 10.35
N SER A 136 -17.88 -7.76 11.10
CA SER A 136 -18.35 -8.21 12.41
C SER A 136 -17.86 -7.26 13.49
N TRP A 137 -18.78 -6.72 14.28
CA TRP A 137 -18.48 -5.89 15.45
C TRP A 137 -18.97 -6.61 16.71
N SER A 138 -18.11 -6.76 17.70
CA SER A 138 -18.43 -7.38 18.99
C SER A 138 -17.91 -6.52 20.13
N SER A 139 -18.59 -6.59 21.27
CA SER A 139 -18.12 -6.06 22.55
C SER A 139 -17.58 -7.21 23.38
N ASP A 140 -16.43 -7.02 24.03
CA ASP A 140 -15.86 -8.00 24.95
C ASP A 140 -16.67 -8.09 26.26
N ASP A 141 -17.41 -7.03 26.61
CA ASP A 141 -18.33 -7.00 27.74
C ASP A 141 -19.72 -6.49 27.32
N PRO A 142 -20.60 -7.38 26.80
CA PRO A 142 -21.94 -7.00 26.39
C PRO A 142 -22.85 -6.62 27.58
N GLY A 143 -22.44 -6.87 28.83
CA GLY A 143 -23.15 -6.42 30.02
C GLY A 143 -22.99 -4.92 30.29
N ILE A 144 -21.90 -4.32 29.80
CA ILE A 144 -21.60 -2.89 29.94
C ILE A 144 -22.03 -2.12 28.69
N ALA A 145 -21.71 -2.62 27.50
CA ALA A 145 -22.03 -1.97 26.24
C ALA A 145 -22.37 -3.01 25.17
N VAL A 146 -23.53 -2.87 24.55
CA VAL A 146 -23.96 -3.70 23.43
C VAL A 146 -23.71 -2.97 22.11
N TYR A 147 -23.17 -3.70 21.14
CA TYR A 147 -23.16 -3.21 19.77
C TYR A 147 -24.60 -3.18 19.23
N GLN A 148 -25.02 -2.02 18.72
CA GLN A 148 -26.28 -1.88 18.01
C GLN A 148 -26.00 -1.59 16.54
N PHE A 149 -26.62 -2.40 15.67
CA PHE A 149 -26.58 -2.17 14.25
C PHE A 149 -27.54 -1.01 13.91
N THR A 150 -26.99 0.14 13.55
CA THR A 150 -27.76 1.23 12.95
C THR A 150 -27.64 1.11 11.43
N GLU A 151 -28.77 1.16 10.71
CA GLU A 151 -28.76 1.10 9.26
C GLU A 151 -27.79 2.14 8.69
N CYS A 152 -26.94 1.67 7.79
CA CYS A 152 -26.02 2.51 7.05
C CYS A 152 -26.84 3.26 5.99
N LEU A 153 -27.20 4.52 6.30
CA LEU A 153 -27.87 5.42 5.36
C LEU A 153 -26.92 5.82 4.21
#